data_AF-A0A1S3MYP4-F1
#
_entry.id   AF-A0A1S3MYP4-F1
#
_cell.length_a   1.000
_cell.length_b   1.000
_cell.length_c   1.000
_cell.angle_alpha   90.00
_cell.angle_beta   90.00
_cell.angle_gamma   90.00
#
_symmetry.space_group_name_H-M   'P 1'
#
loop_
_entity.id
_entity.type
_entity.pdbx_description
1 polymer ?
#
loop_
_entity_poly.entity_id
_entity_poly.type
_entity_poly.pdbx_seq_one_letter_code
_entity_poly.pdbx_strand_id
1 'polypeptide(L)'
;MRLFCDKVQFKCESKYYTLEGDEKYICDASGTWTSVKGQEKLPKCIEVCGKTETDISSIGRIFGGRLAKMGEIPWQLFTKQPKRGGASLINDRWAITAAHVVDGYEESTLTFSGG
;
A
#
# COMPACT_ATOMS: atom_id res chain seq x y z
N MET A 1 -0.11 -1.74 -31.18
CA MET A 1 0.73 -2.49 -32.15
C MET A 1 1.99 -2.92 -31.41
N ARG A 2 2.39 -4.19 -31.44
CA ARG A 2 3.64 -4.67 -30.83
C ARG A 2 4.66 -4.81 -31.96
N LEU A 3 5.65 -3.92 -32.06
CA LEU A 3 6.69 -4.04 -33.08
C LEU A 3 7.95 -4.60 -32.46
N PHE A 4 8.67 -5.40 -33.24
CA PHE A 4 9.98 -5.92 -32.85
C PHE A 4 10.93 -4.78 -32.48
N CYS A 5 11.65 -4.93 -31.37
CA CYS A 5 12.55 -3.93 -30.79
C CYS A 5 11.90 -2.65 -30.24
N ASP A 6 10.56 -2.57 -30.18
CA ASP A 6 9.89 -1.50 -29.44
C ASP A 6 10.32 -1.50 -27.97
N LYS A 7 10.38 -0.31 -27.37
CA LYS A 7 10.78 -0.12 -25.96
C LYS A 7 9.66 0.56 -25.20
N VAL A 8 9.36 0.04 -24.02
CA VAL A 8 8.42 0.67 -23.07
C VAL A 8 9.07 0.82 -21.72
N GLN A 9 8.61 1.82 -20.97
CA GLN A 9 9.05 2.11 -19.62
C GLN A 9 7.83 2.16 -18.71
N PHE A 10 7.80 1.31 -17.68
CA PHE A 10 6.73 1.26 -16.70
C PHE A 10 7.01 2.22 -15.55
N LYS A 11 5.95 2.89 -15.09
CA LYS A 11 5.99 3.75 -13.92
C LYS A 11 4.68 3.61 -13.14
N CYS A 12 4.77 3.60 -11.83
CA CYS A 12 3.59 3.69 -10.97
C CYS A 12 3.11 5.15 -10.90
N GLU A 13 1.81 5.37 -11.09
CA GLU A 13 1.22 6.71 -11.18
C GLU A 13 1.27 7.47 -9.85
N SER A 14 1.06 6.74 -8.74
CA SER A 14 0.93 7.31 -7.41
C SER A 14 2.22 7.17 -6.60
N LYS A 15 2.53 8.19 -5.79
CA LYS A 15 3.65 8.20 -4.82
C LYS A 15 3.53 7.15 -3.72
N TYR A 16 2.34 6.55 -3.54
CA TYR A 16 2.08 5.51 -2.55
C TYR A 16 2.50 4.10 -3.02
N TYR A 17 2.98 3.98 -4.25
CA TYR A 17 3.42 2.71 -4.83
C TYR A 17 4.85 2.80 -5.36
N THR A 18 5.57 1.68 -5.28
CA THR A 18 6.88 1.51 -5.89
C THR A 18 6.83 0.38 -6.92
N LEU A 19 7.64 0.49 -7.96
CA LEU A 19 7.73 -0.53 -8.99
C LEU A 19 8.58 -1.70 -8.49
N GLU A 20 7.99 -2.89 -8.42
CA GLU A 20 8.67 -4.17 -8.20
C GLU A 20 8.91 -4.85 -9.55
N GLY A 21 10.18 -5.04 -9.89
CA GLY A 21 10.62 -5.61 -11.16
C GLY A 21 11.47 -4.62 -11.96
N ASP A 22 11.65 -4.92 -13.24
CA ASP A 22 12.41 -4.02 -14.11
C ASP A 22 11.51 -2.91 -14.66
N GLU A 23 12.11 -1.78 -15.00
CA GLU A 23 11.37 -0.62 -15.50
C GLU A 23 11.19 -0.68 -17.02
N LYS A 24 12.18 -1.22 -17.73
CA LYS A 24 12.29 -1.14 -19.19
C LYS A 24 12.14 -2.52 -19.81
N TYR A 25 11.22 -2.62 -20.77
CA TYR A 25 10.97 -3.84 -21.52
C TYR A 25 11.12 -3.60 -23.01
N ILE A 26 11.58 -4.63 -23.71
CA ILE A 26 11.78 -4.66 -25.16
C ILE A 26 10.88 -5.76 -25.72
N CYS A 27 10.19 -5.47 -26.82
CA CYS A 27 9.43 -6.50 -27.53
C CYS A 27 10.42 -7.33 -28.36
N ASP A 28 10.53 -8.62 -28.04
CA ASP A 28 11.39 -9.54 -28.75
C ASP A 28 10.78 -10.04 -30.07
N ALA A 29 11.52 -10.88 -30.80
CA ALA A 29 11.08 -11.45 -32.07
C ALA A 29 9.89 -12.42 -31.93
N SER A 30 9.62 -12.91 -30.71
CA SER A 30 8.46 -13.76 -30.41
C SER A 30 7.18 -12.96 -30.19
N GLY A 31 7.28 -11.62 -30.10
CA GLY A 31 6.16 -10.74 -29.76
C GLY A 31 5.90 -10.64 -28.26
N THR A 32 6.88 -11.02 -27.44
CA THR A 32 6.82 -11.02 -25.97
C THR A 32 7.63 -9.85 -25.41
N TRP A 33 7.11 -9.22 -24.37
CA TRP A 33 7.84 -8.18 -23.65
C TRP A 33 8.84 -8.83 -22.69
N THR A 34 10.11 -8.58 -22.91
CA THR A 34 11.19 -9.08 -22.06
C THR A 34 11.97 -7.92 -21.45
N SER A 35 12.35 -8.08 -20.18
CA SER A 35 13.29 -7.19 -19.52
C SER A 35 14.69 -7.35 -20.11
N VAL A 36 15.55 -6.34 -19.94
CA VAL A 36 17.02 -6.45 -20.16
C VAL A 36 17.68 -7.62 -19.43
N LYS A 37 17.06 -8.15 -18.37
CA LYS A 37 17.52 -9.32 -17.63
C LYS A 37 16.93 -10.65 -18.14
N GLY A 38 16.19 -10.63 -19.25
CA GLY A 38 15.53 -11.81 -19.82
C GLY A 38 14.29 -12.29 -19.04
N GLN A 39 13.73 -11.45 -18.15
CA GLN A 39 12.49 -11.78 -17.45
C GLN A 39 11.28 -11.40 -18.30
N GLU A 40 10.37 -12.36 -18.49
CA GLU A 40 9.05 -12.15 -19.14
C GLU A 40 8.00 -11.62 -18.16
N LYS A 41 8.24 -11.74 -16.86
CA LYS A 41 7.30 -11.26 -15.83
C LYS A 41 7.24 -9.74 -15.88
N LEU A 42 6.05 -9.19 -16.12
CA LEU A 42 5.78 -7.75 -16.06
C LEU A 42 5.95 -7.21 -14.63
N PRO A 43 6.35 -5.95 -14.49
CA PRO A 43 6.55 -5.35 -13.17
C PRO A 43 5.21 -5.10 -12.49
N LYS A 44 5.24 -5.02 -11.16
CA LYS A 44 4.06 -4.76 -10.33
C LYS A 44 4.24 -3.48 -9.54
N CYS A 45 3.19 -2.69 -9.41
CA CYS A 45 3.17 -1.61 -8.43
C CYS A 45 2.77 -2.18 -7.09
N ILE A 46 3.69 -2.13 -6.12
CA ILE A 46 3.46 -2.58 -4.75
C ILE A 46 3.37 -1.36 -3.84
N GLU A 47 2.49 -1.44 -2.85
CA GLU A 47 2.28 -0.39 -1.87
C GLU A 47 3.54 -0.12 -1.05
N VAL A 48 3.79 1.17 -0.77
CA VAL A 48 4.88 1.60 0.11
C VAL A 48 4.36 1.62 1.55
N CYS A 49 4.88 0.73 2.40
CA CYS A 49 4.46 0.65 3.80
C CYS A 49 5.38 1.47 4.75
N GLY A 50 4.86 1.83 5.92
CA GLY A 50 5.63 2.40 7.03
C GLY A 50 6.23 3.79 6.82
N LYS A 51 5.82 4.51 5.77
CA LYS A 51 6.25 5.90 5.52
C LYS A 51 5.12 6.88 5.85
N THR A 52 5.49 7.98 6.50
CA THR A 52 4.57 9.09 6.79
C THR A 52 4.88 10.26 5.85
N GLU A 53 3.87 11.05 5.48
CA GLU A 53 4.08 12.19 4.59
C GLU A 53 4.78 13.36 5.28
N THR A 54 4.57 13.47 6.59
CA THR A 54 5.20 14.46 7.45
C THR A 54 6.33 13.81 8.23
N ASP A 55 7.46 14.49 8.32
CA ASP A 55 8.49 14.15 9.31
C ASP A 55 7.84 14.13 10.69
N ILE A 56 7.93 12.98 11.34
CA ILE A 56 7.47 12.81 12.72
C ILE A 56 8.44 13.62 13.58
N SER A 57 8.21 14.93 13.70
CA SER A 57 8.97 15.82 14.59
C SER A 57 8.92 15.39 16.07
N SER A 58 8.11 14.38 16.38
CA SER A 58 7.99 13.75 17.70
C SER A 58 8.32 12.26 17.67
N ILE A 59 9.52 11.88 17.19
CA ILE A 59 10.14 10.60 17.57
C ILE A 59 10.45 10.70 19.07
N GLY A 60 9.44 10.44 19.90
CA GLY A 60 9.51 10.63 21.34
C GLY A 60 8.41 9.86 22.05
N ARG A 61 8.60 9.61 23.35
CA ARG A 61 7.61 8.92 24.17
C ARG A 61 6.37 9.80 24.31
N ILE A 62 5.19 9.24 24.01
CA ILE A 62 3.92 9.94 24.19
C ILE A 62 3.65 10.10 25.69
N PHE A 63 3.88 11.31 26.23
CA PHE A 63 3.40 11.74 27.54
C PHE A 63 2.38 12.86 27.32
N GLY A 64 1.16 12.69 27.86
CA GLY A 64 0.09 13.69 27.69
C GLY A 64 -0.22 13.99 26.22
N GLY A 65 -0.37 12.94 25.40
CA GLY A 65 -0.33 12.97 23.94
C GLY A 65 -1.14 14.08 23.26
N ARG A 66 -0.84 14.30 21.98
CA ARG A 66 -1.47 15.34 21.16
C ARG A 66 -2.40 14.74 20.10
N LEU A 67 -3.24 15.61 19.53
CA LEU A 67 -3.99 15.29 18.31
C LEU A 67 -3.01 15.01 17.16
N ALA A 68 -3.25 13.91 16.45
CA ALA A 68 -2.53 13.57 15.22
C ALA A 68 -3.00 14.47 14.07
N LYS A 69 -2.07 14.85 13.20
CA LYS A 69 -2.39 15.57 11.96
C LYS A 69 -2.78 14.58 10.85
N MET A 70 -3.52 15.06 9.84
CA MET A 70 -3.79 14.25 8.64
C MET A 70 -2.49 13.82 7.97
N GLY A 71 -2.41 12.56 7.55
CA GLY A 71 -1.21 11.96 6.93
C GLY A 71 -0.07 11.62 7.90
N GLU A 72 -0.21 11.92 9.20
CA GLU A 72 0.82 11.61 10.20
C GLU A 72 0.86 10.11 10.57
N ILE A 73 -0.31 9.47 10.59
CA ILE A 73 -0.44 8.02 10.84
C ILE A 73 -1.39 7.45 9.76
N PRO A 74 -0.93 7.35 8.49
CA PRO A 74 -1.80 7.04 7.36
C PRO A 74 -2.39 5.63 7.40
N TRP A 75 -1.79 4.73 8.18
CA TRP A 75 -2.32 3.38 8.41
C TRP A 75 -3.38 3.31 9.51
N GLN A 76 -3.68 4.39 10.24
CA GLN A 76 -4.64 4.34 11.33
C GLN A 76 -6.06 4.18 10.80
N LEU A 77 -6.76 3.19 11.33
CA LEU A 77 -8.16 2.92 11.05
C LEU A 77 -8.98 2.96 12.34
N PHE A 78 -10.22 3.41 12.23
CA PHE A 78 -11.14 3.55 13.34
C PHE A 78 -12.49 2.90 13.02
N THR A 79 -13.03 2.17 13.99
CA THR A 79 -14.42 1.70 13.94
C THR A 79 -15.20 2.27 15.12
N LYS A 80 -16.42 2.75 14.86
CA LYS A 80 -17.32 3.34 15.87
C LYS A 80 -18.38 2.35 16.34
N GLN A 81 -18.88 1.54 15.41
CA GLN A 81 -19.93 0.56 15.61
C GLN A 81 -19.51 -0.73 14.91
N PRO A 82 -19.85 -1.89 15.48
CA PRO A 82 -20.68 -2.12 16.66
C PRO A 82 -19.92 -1.97 17.98
N LYS A 83 -18.59 -2.09 17.96
CA LYS A 83 -17.69 -1.87 19.09
C LYS A 83 -16.63 -0.85 18.69
N ARG A 84 -16.36 0.11 19.57
CA ARG A 84 -15.34 1.13 19.31
C ARG A 84 -13.95 0.50 19.37
N GLY A 85 -13.13 0.69 18.34
CA GLY A 85 -11.81 0.10 18.25
C GLY A 85 -10.91 0.76 17.19
N GLY A 86 -9.63 0.38 17.22
CA GLY A 86 -8.64 0.79 16.23
C GLY A 86 -8.16 -0.39 15.40
N ALA A 87 -7.64 -0.12 14.22
CA ALA A 87 -6.95 -1.08 13.38
C ALA A 87 -5.81 -0.39 12.63
N SER A 88 -4.93 -1.17 12.02
CA SER A 88 -3.87 -0.66 11.15
C SER A 88 -3.95 -1.29 9.77
N LEU A 89 -3.98 -0.46 8.73
CA LEU A 89 -3.91 -0.91 7.34
C LEU A 89 -2.52 -1.51 7.09
N ILE A 90 -2.48 -2.75 6.58
CA ILE A 90 -1.22 -3.45 6.28
C ILE A 90 -0.96 -3.61 4.78
N ASN A 91 -2.01 -3.45 3.96
CA ASN A 91 -1.96 -3.28 2.50
C ASN A 91 -3.32 -2.79 1.99
N ASP A 92 -3.50 -2.66 0.67
CA ASP A 92 -4.72 -2.16 0.02
C ASP A 92 -6.01 -2.92 0.35
N ARG A 93 -5.91 -4.14 0.91
CA ARG A 93 -7.06 -5.03 1.16
C ARG A 93 -7.17 -5.55 2.59
N TRP A 94 -6.14 -5.36 3.42
CA TRP A 94 -6.06 -5.98 4.72
C TRP A 94 -5.74 -4.97 5.81
N ALA A 95 -6.44 -5.11 6.93
CA ALA A 95 -6.16 -4.41 8.16
C ALA A 95 -5.96 -5.42 9.30
N ILE A 96 -5.13 -5.04 10.27
CA ILE A 96 -4.91 -5.82 11.50
C ILE A 96 -5.52 -5.08 12.70
N THR A 97 -6.15 -5.83 13.60
CA THR A 97 -6.74 -5.30 14.84
C THR A 97 -6.64 -6.35 15.96
N ALA A 98 -7.01 -5.98 17.17
CA ALA A 98 -7.08 -6.92 18.28
C ALA A 98 -8.32 -7.82 18.15
N ALA A 99 -8.20 -9.11 18.51
CA ALA A 99 -9.30 -10.07 18.40
C ALA A 99 -10.58 -9.59 19.11
N HIS A 100 -10.46 -9.02 20.32
CA HIS A 100 -11.61 -8.52 21.07
C HIS A 100 -12.35 -7.35 20.39
N VAL A 101 -11.78 -6.70 19.37
CA VAL A 101 -12.46 -5.64 18.59
C VAL A 101 -13.50 -6.25 17.66
N VAL A 102 -13.25 -7.47 17.17
CA VAL A 102 -14.08 -8.18 16.18
C VAL A 102 -14.81 -9.40 16.74
N ASP A 103 -14.50 -9.79 17.97
CA ASP A 103 -15.16 -10.88 18.72
C ASP A 103 -16.69 -10.67 18.79
N GLY A 104 -17.45 -11.69 18.39
CA GLY A 104 -18.91 -11.66 18.25
C GLY A 104 -19.43 -11.03 16.96
N TYR A 105 -18.54 -10.67 16.03
CA TYR A 105 -18.86 -10.06 14.73
C TYR A 105 -18.13 -10.74 13.56
N GLU A 106 -17.78 -12.02 13.69
CA GLU A 106 -16.93 -12.76 12.75
C GLU A 106 -17.55 -12.85 11.34
N GLU A 107 -18.87 -13.03 11.27
CA GLU A 107 -19.64 -13.12 10.03
C GLU A 107 -20.29 -11.78 9.64
N SER A 108 -20.03 -10.71 10.40
CA SER A 108 -20.62 -9.39 10.18
C SER A 108 -19.69 -8.48 9.38
N THR A 109 -20.29 -7.63 8.54
CA THR A 109 -19.52 -6.57 7.87
C THR A 109 -19.22 -5.44 8.87
N LEU A 110 -17.94 -5.27 9.20
CA LEU A 110 -17.46 -4.16 10.01
C LEU A 110 -16.92 -3.03 9.12
N THR A 111 -17.27 -1.79 9.45
CA THR A 111 -16.73 -0.62 8.75
C THR A 111 -15.60 0.01 9.55
N PHE A 112 -14.46 0.16 8.89
CA PHE A 112 -13.32 0.92 9.37
C PHE A 112 -13.15 2.17 8.51
N SER A 113 -12.94 3.32 9.16
CA SER A 113 -12.68 4.60 8.50
C SER A 113 -11.23 5.01 8.77
N GLY A 114 -10.51 5.34 7.71
CA GLY A 114 -9.22 6.05 7.79
C GLY A 114 -9.41 7.57 7.76
N GLY A 115 -8.32 8.29 8.00
CA GLY A 115 -8.27 9.77 7.96
C GLY A 115 -7.00 10.26 7.30
#